data_AF-A0A2R6KYJ5-F1
#
_entry.id   AF-A0A2R6KYJ5-F1
#
_cell.length_a   1.000
_cell.length_b   1.000
_cell.length_c   1.000
_cell.angle_alpha   90.00
_cell.angle_beta   90.00
_cell.angle_gamma   90.00
#
_symmetry.space_group_name_H-M   'P 1'
#
loop_
_entity.id
_entity.type
_entity.pdbx_description
1 polymer ?
#
loop_
_entity_poly.entity_id
_entity_poly.type
_entity_poly.pdbx_seq_one_letter_code
_entity_poly.pdbx_strand_id
1 'polypeptide(L)'
;MARRNVLGDPLEPCSTDPMTGFEREPRPELNFPGLDPGDRWCLCVPRWVEALEAVENGRAPEPTVPPVVLAATNEAVLDTVSMETLRQHAFE
;
A
#
# COMPACT_ATOMS: atom_id res chain seq x y z
N MET A 1 15.03 -15.43 3.38
CA MET A 1 15.01 -14.27 4.32
C MET A 1 13.56 -13.94 4.61
N ALA A 2 13.20 -13.66 5.86
CA ALA A 2 11.85 -13.22 6.19
C ALA A 2 11.60 -11.84 5.57
N ARG A 3 10.44 -11.64 4.94
CA ARG A 3 10.03 -10.31 4.46
C ARG A 3 9.81 -9.41 5.69
N ARG A 4 10.46 -8.24 5.72
CA ARG A 4 10.29 -7.25 6.79
C ARG A 4 9.43 -6.08 6.33
N ASN A 5 8.81 -5.41 7.27
CA ASN A 5 8.12 -4.16 7.04
C ASN A 5 9.06 -2.95 7.18
N VAL A 6 8.57 -1.75 6.84
CA VAL A 6 9.33 -0.49 6.94
C VAL A 6 9.74 -0.09 8.36
N LEU A 7 9.22 -0.76 9.39
CA LEU A 7 9.61 -0.57 10.79
C LEU A 7 10.77 -1.50 11.20
N GLY A 8 11.13 -2.47 10.37
CA GLY A 8 12.16 -3.48 10.64
C GLY A 8 11.63 -4.78 11.25
N ASP A 9 10.33 -4.86 11.52
CA ASP A 9 9.65 -6.02 12.08
C ASP A 9 9.22 -7.01 10.98
N PRO A 10 8.80 -8.25 11.31
CA PRO A 10 8.21 -9.17 10.35
C PRO A 10 7.01 -8.55 9.60
N LEU A 11 6.92 -8.77 8.28
CA LEU A 11 5.88 -8.19 7.45
C LEU A 11 4.48 -8.79 7.76
N GLU A 12 3.61 -7.97 8.34
CA GLU A 12 2.21 -8.31 8.60
C GLU A 12 1.42 -8.50 7.29
N PRO A 13 0.35 -9.31 7.29
CA PRO A 13 -0.56 -9.37 6.15
C PRO A 13 -1.28 -8.02 5.94
N CYS A 14 -1.26 -7.51 4.70
CA CYS A 14 -1.97 -6.27 4.36
C CYS A 14 -3.49 -6.42 4.42
N SER A 15 -4.01 -7.52 3.87
CA SER A 15 -5.40 -7.95 4.01
C SER A 15 -5.50 -9.46 3.80
N THR A 16 -6.45 -10.08 4.49
CA THR A 16 -6.81 -11.50 4.33
C THR A 16 -8.20 -11.70 3.74
N ASP A 17 -9.05 -10.66 3.76
CA ASP A 17 -10.39 -10.66 3.17
C ASP A 17 -10.79 -9.21 2.82
N PRO A 18 -10.69 -8.79 1.53
CA PRO A 18 -10.23 -9.58 0.40
C PRO A 18 -8.72 -9.85 0.46
N MET A 19 -8.30 -11.07 0.11
CA MET A 19 -6.87 -11.45 0.11
C MET A 19 -6.08 -10.63 -0.93
N THR A 20 -4.90 -10.12 -0.54
CA THR A 20 -4.10 -9.22 -1.37
C THR A 20 -2.60 -9.55 -1.35
N GLY A 21 -1.86 -9.01 -2.34
CA GLY A 21 -0.41 -9.14 -2.48
C GLY A 21 0.03 -10.12 -3.57
N PHE A 22 1.02 -9.70 -4.39
CA PHE A 22 1.48 -10.44 -5.59
C PHE A 22 1.90 -11.88 -5.29
N GLU A 23 2.68 -12.09 -4.22
CA GLU A 23 3.17 -13.41 -3.79
C GLU A 23 2.39 -13.99 -2.60
N ARG A 24 1.23 -13.40 -2.25
CA ARG A 24 0.26 -14.09 -1.39
C ARG A 24 -1.03 -14.38 -2.17
N GLU A 25 -0.79 -14.60 -3.47
CA GLU A 25 -1.56 -15.06 -4.63
C GLU A 25 -3.09 -14.92 -4.57
N PRO A 26 -3.63 -13.83 -5.14
CA PRO A 26 -5.02 -13.79 -5.58
C PRO A 26 -5.25 -14.76 -6.75
N ARG A 27 -6.40 -15.44 -6.73
CA ARG A 27 -6.60 -16.79 -7.29
C ARG A 27 -7.90 -16.92 -8.08
N PRO A 28 -7.92 -17.83 -9.06
CA PRO A 28 -8.17 -17.47 -10.46
C PRO A 28 -9.63 -17.20 -10.85
N GLU A 29 -10.59 -17.56 -10.01
CA GLU A 29 -12.00 -17.40 -10.32
C GLU A 29 -12.53 -16.02 -9.92
N LEU A 30 -11.74 -15.19 -9.22
CA LEU A 30 -12.06 -13.78 -8.98
C LEU A 30 -12.04 -13.02 -10.32
N ASN A 31 -13.20 -12.85 -10.92
CA ASN A 31 -14.36 -12.34 -10.15
C ASN A 31 -13.88 -11.32 -9.10
N PHE A 32 -12.83 -10.55 -9.39
CA PHE A 32 -12.35 -9.49 -8.54
C PHE A 32 -13.50 -8.50 -8.49
N PRO A 33 -14.21 -8.40 -7.35
CA PRO A 33 -15.48 -7.69 -7.30
C PRO A 33 -15.29 -6.17 -7.44
N GLY A 34 -14.02 -5.73 -7.44
CA GLY A 34 -13.63 -4.37 -7.17
C GLY A 34 -13.17 -4.26 -5.71
N LEU A 35 -12.74 -3.06 -5.35
CA LEU A 35 -12.49 -2.68 -3.97
C LEU A 35 -13.56 -1.69 -3.57
N ASP A 36 -14.00 -1.78 -2.33
CA ASP A 36 -14.82 -0.77 -1.70
C ASP A 36 -13.95 0.21 -0.90
N PRO A 37 -14.40 1.46 -0.70
CA PRO A 37 -13.71 2.39 0.19
C PRO A 37 -13.53 1.77 1.59
N GLY A 38 -12.27 1.72 2.04
CA GLY A 38 -11.89 1.12 3.33
C GLY A 38 -11.19 -0.23 3.20
N ASP A 39 -11.27 -0.89 2.04
CA ASP A 39 -10.50 -2.11 1.79
C ASP A 39 -8.99 -1.84 1.83
N ARG A 40 -8.26 -2.76 2.46
CA ARG A 40 -6.79 -2.75 2.45
C ARG A 40 -6.29 -3.54 1.26
N TRP A 41 -5.42 -2.92 0.48
CA TRP A 41 -4.90 -3.53 -0.73
C TRP A 41 -3.42 -3.22 -0.92
N CYS A 42 -2.63 -4.24 -1.30
CA CYS A 42 -1.25 -4.05 -1.69
C CYS A 42 -1.20 -3.30 -3.03
N LEU A 43 -0.76 -2.03 -2.99
CA LEU A 43 -0.57 -1.21 -4.18
C LEU A 43 0.87 -1.32 -4.70
N CYS A 44 1.01 -1.22 -6.03
CA CYS A 44 2.32 -1.04 -6.64
C CYS A 44 2.87 0.34 -6.27
N VAL A 45 4.09 0.39 -5.74
CA VAL A 45 4.75 1.65 -5.32
C VAL A 45 4.63 2.76 -6.38
N PRO A 46 4.87 2.51 -7.69
CA PRO A 46 4.73 3.57 -8.70
C PRO A 46 3.33 4.14 -8.81
N ARG A 47 2.27 3.35 -8.56
CA ARG A 47 0.88 3.83 -8.59
C ARG A 47 0.54 4.68 -7.38
N TRP A 48 1.10 4.35 -6.22
CA TRP A 48 0.96 5.17 -5.03
C TRP A 48 1.71 6.51 -5.18
N VAL A 49 2.92 6.49 -5.74
CA VAL A 49 3.70 7.70 -6.06
C VAL A 49 2.99 8.58 -7.09
N GLU A 50 2.43 8.00 -8.15
CA GLU A 50 1.62 8.74 -9.13
C GLU A 50 0.44 9.49 -8.48
N ALA A 51 -0.25 8.85 -7.53
CA ALA A 51 -1.33 9.49 -6.80
C ALA A 51 -0.82 10.64 -5.93
N LEU A 52 0.31 10.44 -5.23
CA LEU A 52 0.94 11.49 -4.41
C LEU A 52 1.33 12.70 -5.25
N GLU A 53 2.06 12.48 -6.34
CA GLU A 53 2.45 13.55 -7.26
C GLU A 53 1.21 14.27 -7.82
N ALA A 54 0.15 13.55 -8.19
CA ALA A 54 -1.07 14.18 -8.70
C ALA A 54 -1.70 15.14 -7.67
N VAL A 55 -1.68 14.78 -6.38
CA VAL A 55 -2.17 15.65 -5.29
C VAL A 55 -1.26 16.84 -5.05
N GLU A 56 0.05 16.63 -4.93
CA GLU A 56 1.04 17.70 -4.72
C GLU A 56 1.01 18.75 -5.85
N ASN A 57 0.74 18.29 -7.07
CA ASN A 57 0.65 19.13 -8.27
C ASN A 57 -0.70 19.85 -8.42
N GLY A 58 -1.65 19.62 -7.50
CA GLY A 58 -3.02 20.14 -7.56
C GLY A 58 -3.86 19.55 -8.70
N ARG A 59 -3.46 18.40 -9.26
CA ARG A 59 -4.19 17.70 -10.34
C ARG A 59 -5.25 16.75 -9.82
N ALA A 60 -5.16 16.36 -8.56
CA ALA A 60 -6.11 15.48 -7.87
C ALA A 60 -6.35 15.99 -6.43
N PRO A 61 -7.52 15.70 -5.84
CA PRO A 61 -7.80 16.07 -4.45
C PRO A 61 -7.05 15.15 -3.47
N GLU A 62 -6.70 15.67 -2.28
CA GLU A 62 -6.05 14.94 -1.17
C GLU A 62 -6.49 13.48 -0.95
N PRO A 63 -7.80 13.12 -0.90
CA PRO A 63 -8.23 11.74 -0.70
C PRO A 63 -7.83 10.75 -1.82
N THR A 64 -7.16 11.21 -2.89
CA THR A 64 -6.63 10.35 -3.94
C THR A 64 -5.44 9.53 -3.47
N VAL A 65 -4.65 10.02 -2.50
CA VAL A 65 -3.53 9.25 -1.92
C VAL A 65 -4.09 8.34 -0.83
N PRO A 66 -4.10 7.01 -1.02
CA PRO A 66 -4.62 6.12 0.00
C PRO A 66 -3.63 6.05 1.18
N PRO A 67 -4.15 6.00 2.43
CA PRO A 67 -3.31 5.90 3.61
C PRO A 67 -2.59 4.55 3.67
N VAL A 68 -1.43 4.53 4.35
CA VAL A 68 -0.47 3.43 4.35
C VAL A 68 -0.44 2.73 5.71
N VAL A 69 -0.56 1.40 5.73
CA VAL A 69 -0.35 0.61 6.96
C VAL A 69 1.13 0.22 7.04
N LEU A 70 1.90 0.89 7.90
CA LEU A 70 3.36 0.71 7.97
C LEU A 70 3.76 -0.72 8.31
N ALA A 71 3.08 -1.37 9.25
CA ALA A 71 3.38 -2.75 9.67
C ALA A 71 3.18 -3.79 8.54
N ALA A 72 2.34 -3.46 7.55
CA ALA A 72 2.04 -4.30 6.39
C ALA A 72 2.70 -3.82 5.08
N THR A 73 3.56 -2.80 5.15
CA THR A 73 4.27 -2.25 3.98
C THR A 73 5.69 -2.81 3.94
N ASN A 74 6.07 -3.45 2.83
CA ASN A 74 7.38 -4.08 2.67
C ASN A 74 8.52 -3.05 2.70
N GLU A 75 9.63 -3.37 3.38
CA GLU A 75 10.81 -2.49 3.50
C GLU A 75 11.38 -2.02 2.14
N ALA A 76 11.21 -2.79 1.07
CA ALA A 76 11.68 -2.45 -0.28
C ALA A 76 11.06 -1.16 -0.83
N VAL A 77 9.95 -0.66 -0.27
CA VAL A 77 9.39 0.64 -0.66
C VAL A 77 10.35 1.79 -0.34
N LEU A 78 11.25 1.62 0.64
CA LEU A 78 12.19 2.65 1.09
C LEU A 78 13.28 2.97 0.05
N ASP A 79 13.43 2.14 -0.97
CA ASP A 79 14.29 2.43 -2.12
C ASP A 79 13.71 3.56 -3.00
N THR A 80 12.40 3.83 -2.89
CA THR A 80 11.67 4.80 -3.72
C THR A 80 11.04 5.92 -2.89
N VAL A 81 10.46 5.61 -1.73
CA VAL A 81 9.69 6.56 -0.90
C VAL A 81 10.31 6.66 0.48
N SER A 82 10.50 7.89 0.98
CA SER A 82 11.11 8.11 2.29
C SER A 82 10.21 7.63 3.44
N MET A 83 10.82 7.19 4.55
CA MET A 83 10.07 6.84 5.76
C MET A 83 9.25 8.00 6.33
N GLU A 84 9.71 9.25 6.13
CA GLU A 84 8.97 10.44 6.55
C GLU A 84 7.66 10.59 5.76
N THR A 85 7.74 10.48 4.43
CA THR A 85 6.56 10.51 3.55
C THR A 85 5.56 9.41 3.91
N LEU A 86 6.03 8.19 4.18
CA LEU A 86 5.17 7.09 4.60
C LEU A 86 4.46 7.36 5.93
N ARG A 87 5.15 7.99 6.91
CA ARG A 87 4.55 8.35 8.20
C ARG A 87 3.48 9.44 8.07
N GLN A 88 3.68 10.42 7.18
CA GLN A 88 2.70 11.48 6.93
C GLN A 88 1.37 10.94 6.39
N HIS A 89 1.43 9.81 5.67
CA HIS A 89 0.28 9.15 5.08
C HIS A 89 -0.11 7.87 5.83
N ALA A 90 0.41 7.66 7.04
CA ALA A 90 0.13 6.44 7.78
C ALA A 90 -1.35 6.37 8.19
N PHE A 91 -1.96 5.21 8.02
CA PHE A 91 -3.24 4.88 8.61
C PHE A 91 -3.07 4.65 10.11
N GLU A 92 -4.00 5.16 10.93
CA GLU A 92 -4.02 5.00 12.39
C GLU A 92 -4.18 3.54 12.85
#